data_AF-A0A7C7Y2K8-F1
#
_entry.id   AF-A0A7C7Y2K8-F1
#
_cell.length_a   1.000
_cell.length_b   1.000
_cell.length_c   1.000
_cell.angle_alpha   90.00
_cell.angle_beta   90.00
_cell.angle_gamma   90.00
#
_symmetry.space_group_name_H-M   'P 1'
#
loop_
_entity.id
_entity.type
_entity.pdbx_description
1 polymer ?
#
loop_
_entity_poly.entity_id
_entity_poly.type
_entity_poly.pdbx_seq_one_letter_code
_entity_poly.pdbx_strand_id
1 'polypeptide(L)'
;MGDFRLQIESREPLSLMRVCVPDAGLLDGDDYRDVVRACYLSVCSVIAEENSHAIRFWNYVPGISRIHSTGLSGYEIFNGGRFEAFKQFYGELTSEKTTVATAVGAADEHLTLHILSSSEPAQPIANPRQTAPHHYSERYGPPGPAVYPLPSEIYSSVQLSYPALPASLAKRLAIPAISLASSARFA
;
A
#
# COMPACT_ATOMS: atom_id res chain seq x y z
N MET A 1 5.55 -8.22 -19.53
CA MET A 1 4.61 -8.12 -18.40
C MET A 1 4.98 -9.26 -17.47
N GLY A 2 5.54 -8.97 -16.30
CA GLY A 2 6.01 -10.03 -15.39
C GLY A 2 4.84 -10.89 -14.92
N ASP A 3 5.06 -12.19 -14.76
CA ASP A 3 4.05 -13.10 -14.22
C ASP A 3 3.74 -12.71 -12.78
N PHE A 4 2.53 -12.21 -12.53
CA PHE A 4 1.98 -12.05 -11.20
C PHE A 4 0.72 -12.89 -11.04
N ARG A 5 0.50 -13.39 -9.83
CA ARG A 5 -0.69 -14.18 -9.49
C ARG A 5 -1.68 -13.28 -8.78
N LEU A 6 -2.87 -13.15 -9.34
CA LEU A 6 -4.01 -12.46 -8.73
C LEU A 6 -5.05 -13.50 -8.30
N GLN A 7 -5.48 -13.42 -7.04
CA GLN A 7 -6.59 -14.20 -6.49
C GLN A 7 -7.63 -13.22 -5.93
N ILE A 8 -8.91 -13.50 -6.15
CA ILE A 8 -10.01 -12.68 -5.66
C ILE A 8 -10.99 -13.58 -4.91
N GLU A 9 -11.32 -13.17 -3.68
CA GLU A 9 -12.37 -13.79 -2.87
C GLU A 9 -13.44 -12.75 -2.56
N SER A 10 -14.67 -12.99 -3.02
CA SER A 10 -15.77 -12.04 -2.89
C SER A 10 -16.85 -12.55 -1.93
N ARG A 11 -17.29 -11.65 -1.04
CA ARG A 11 -18.42 -11.80 -0.12
C ARG A 11 -19.11 -10.45 -0.01
N GLU A 12 -20.18 -10.26 -0.77
CA GLU A 12 -20.92 -9.00 -0.82
C GLU A 12 -21.14 -8.39 0.58
N PRO A 13 -20.79 -7.10 0.77
CA PRO A 13 -20.40 -6.13 -0.26
C PRO A 13 -18.88 -6.07 -0.54
N LEU A 14 -18.08 -6.97 0.03
CA LEU A 14 -16.62 -6.88 0.06
C LEU A 14 -15.95 -7.87 -0.89
N SER A 15 -14.81 -7.48 -1.45
CA SER A 15 -13.89 -8.38 -2.13
C SER A 15 -12.48 -8.23 -1.57
N LEU A 16 -11.80 -9.35 -1.36
CA LEU A 16 -10.39 -9.39 -0.98
C LEU A 16 -9.59 -9.87 -2.18
N MET A 17 -8.70 -9.02 -2.67
CA MET A 17 -7.74 -9.36 -3.72
C MET A 17 -6.38 -9.63 -3.07
N ARG A 18 -5.73 -10.70 -3.51
CA ARG A 18 -4.33 -11.00 -3.18
C ARG A 18 -3.52 -11.04 -4.47
N VAL A 19 -2.51 -10.18 -4.54
CA VAL A 19 -1.53 -10.18 -5.63
C VAL A 19 -0.19 -10.63 -5.10
N CYS A 20 0.46 -11.54 -5.80
CA CYS A 20 1.82 -11.98 -5.53
C CYS A 20 2.64 -11.86 -6.81
N VAL A 21 3.71 -11.08 -6.74
CA VAL A 21 4.76 -11.02 -7.75
C VAL A 21 5.95 -11.84 -7.23
N PRO A 22 6.19 -13.04 -7.76
CA PRO A 22 7.33 -13.86 -7.38
C PRO A 22 8.65 -13.13 -7.66
N ASP A 23 9.63 -13.37 -6.80
CA ASP A 23 11.02 -12.93 -6.94
C ASP A 23 11.23 -11.43 -7.24
N ALA A 24 10.25 -10.58 -6.94
CA ALA A 24 10.33 -9.14 -7.15
C ALA A 24 11.50 -8.50 -6.38
N GLY A 25 11.90 -9.04 -5.23
CA GLY A 25 13.05 -8.56 -4.46
C GLY A 25 14.41 -8.88 -5.07
N LEU A 26 14.45 -9.74 -6.11
CA LEU A 26 15.66 -9.99 -6.91
C LEU A 26 15.83 -8.96 -8.04
N LEU A 27 14.79 -8.19 -8.36
CA LEU A 27 14.82 -7.15 -9.38
C LEU A 27 15.53 -5.91 -8.84
N ASP A 28 16.20 -5.20 -9.73
CA ASP A 28 16.97 -4.01 -9.36
C ASP A 28 16.37 -2.73 -9.96
N GLY A 29 16.55 -1.61 -9.26
CA GLY A 29 16.26 -0.27 -9.78
C GLY A 29 14.93 -0.14 -10.54
N ASP A 30 15.04 0.17 -11.82
CA ASP A 30 13.89 0.42 -12.70
C ASP A 30 13.12 -0.85 -13.07
N ASP A 31 13.75 -2.02 -13.10
CA ASP A 31 13.03 -3.28 -13.33
C ASP A 31 12.05 -3.57 -12.19
N TYR A 32 12.49 -3.33 -10.94
CA TYR A 32 11.60 -3.47 -9.80
C TYR A 32 10.47 -2.43 -9.83
N ARG A 33 10.81 -1.16 -10.16
CA ARG A 33 9.83 -0.08 -10.31
C ARG A 33 8.75 -0.43 -11.33
N ASP A 34 9.15 -0.91 -12.51
CA ASP A 34 8.24 -1.22 -13.61
C ASP A 34 7.31 -2.39 -13.29
N VAL A 35 7.83 -3.40 -12.59
CA VAL A 35 7.02 -4.52 -12.12
C VAL A 35 6.00 -4.08 -11.06
N VAL A 36 6.39 -3.21 -10.12
CA VAL A 36 5.46 -2.60 -9.17
C VAL A 36 4.39 -1.79 -9.91
N ARG A 37 4.78 -0.97 -10.89
CA ARG A 37 3.87 -0.15 -11.69
C ARG A 37 2.85 -1.01 -12.43
N ALA A 38 3.31 -2.05 -13.13
CA ALA A 38 2.43 -2.98 -13.86
C ALA A 38 1.46 -3.72 -12.93
N CYS A 39 1.94 -4.13 -11.75
CA CYS A 39 1.12 -4.78 -10.73
C CYS A 39 -0.01 -3.86 -10.24
N TYR A 40 0.30 -2.62 -9.88
CA TYR A 40 -0.71 -1.66 -9.42
C TYR A 40 -1.71 -1.26 -10.51
N LEU A 41 -1.27 -1.12 -11.76
CA LEU A 41 -2.17 -0.87 -12.90
C LEU A 41 -3.17 -2.02 -13.08
N SER A 42 -2.72 -3.25 -12.92
CA SER A 42 -3.58 -4.43 -13.02
C SER A 42 -4.62 -4.47 -11.91
N VAL A 43 -4.22 -4.14 -10.67
CA VAL A 43 -5.16 -3.99 -9.55
C VAL A 43 -6.18 -2.88 -9.81
N CYS A 44 -5.76 -1.71 -10.28
CA CYS A 44 -6.67 -0.61 -10.58
C CYS A 44 -7.68 -0.99 -11.68
N SER A 45 -7.23 -1.72 -12.70
CA SER A 45 -8.07 -2.19 -13.80
C SER A 45 -9.16 -3.12 -13.28
N VAL A 46 -8.80 -4.11 -12.46
CA VAL A 46 -9.78 -5.03 -11.85
C VAL A 46 -10.78 -4.30 -10.96
N ILE A 47 -10.33 -3.36 -10.14
CA ILE A 47 -11.23 -2.58 -9.26
C ILE A 47 -12.24 -1.79 -10.08
N ALA A 48 -11.80 -1.20 -11.21
CA ALA A 48 -12.66 -0.46 -12.12
C ALA A 48 -13.63 -1.38 -12.90
N GLU A 49 -13.16 -2.53 -13.36
CA GLU A 49 -13.98 -3.53 -14.06
C GLU A 49 -15.11 -4.07 -13.17
N GLU A 50 -14.82 -4.29 -11.89
CA GLU A 50 -15.82 -4.70 -10.88
C GLU A 50 -16.70 -3.55 -10.39
N ASN A 51 -16.52 -2.33 -10.91
CA ASN A 51 -17.19 -1.10 -10.45
C ASN A 51 -17.17 -0.97 -8.91
N SER A 52 -16.01 -1.27 -8.31
CA SER A 52 -15.81 -1.31 -6.87
C SER A 52 -14.89 -0.18 -6.41
N HIS A 53 -14.88 0.04 -5.10
CA HIS A 53 -14.08 1.07 -4.44
C HIS A 53 -12.99 0.42 -3.59
N ALA A 54 -11.74 0.81 -3.81
CA ALA A 54 -10.63 0.38 -2.99
C ALA A 54 -10.74 0.95 -1.56
N ILE A 55 -10.76 0.07 -0.57
CA ILE A 55 -10.88 0.44 0.84
C ILE A 55 -9.52 0.51 1.52
N ARG A 56 -8.67 -0.50 1.32
CA ARG A 56 -7.40 -0.64 2.04
C ARG A 56 -6.39 -1.46 1.26
N PHE A 57 -5.14 -1.00 1.27
CA PHE A 57 -3.99 -1.76 0.76
C PHE A 57 -3.05 -2.17 1.90
N TRP A 58 -2.62 -3.42 1.91
CA TRP A 58 -1.51 -3.92 2.71
C TRP A 58 -0.40 -4.43 1.78
N ASN A 59 0.76 -3.79 1.83
CA ASN A 59 1.89 -4.09 0.95
C ASN A 59 3.03 -4.69 1.77
N TYR A 60 3.43 -5.90 1.40
CA TYR A 60 4.59 -6.61 1.94
C TYR A 60 5.69 -6.55 0.89
N VAL A 61 6.67 -5.70 1.14
CA VAL A 61 7.68 -5.24 0.18
C VAL A 61 8.99 -5.99 0.44
N PRO A 62 9.46 -6.85 -0.49
CA PRO A 62 10.72 -7.55 -0.32
C PRO A 62 11.87 -6.55 -0.36
N GLY A 63 12.90 -6.79 0.46
CA GLY A 63 14.07 -5.92 0.49
C GLY A 63 13.75 -4.44 0.74
N ILE A 64 12.71 -4.11 1.53
CA ILE A 64 12.21 -2.73 1.69
C ILE A 64 13.30 -1.70 2.04
N SER A 65 14.32 -2.10 2.80
CA SER A 65 15.44 -1.23 3.20
C SER A 65 16.73 -1.48 2.39
N ARG A 66 16.72 -2.40 1.42
CA ARG A 66 17.86 -2.71 0.55
C ARG A 66 18.13 -1.49 -0.34
N ILE A 67 19.40 -1.11 -0.46
CA ILE A 67 19.84 -0.08 -1.41
C ILE A 67 20.11 -0.74 -2.76
N HIS A 68 19.49 -0.21 -3.80
CA HIS A 68 19.60 -0.67 -5.18
C HIS A 68 20.72 0.06 -5.93
N SER A 69 21.07 -0.39 -7.14
CA SER A 69 22.14 0.24 -7.94
C SER A 69 21.88 1.72 -8.27
N THR A 70 20.61 2.14 -8.26
CA THR A 70 20.19 3.53 -8.45
C THR A 70 20.50 4.44 -7.24
N GLY A 71 20.96 3.88 -6.13
CA GLY A 71 21.16 4.59 -4.86
C GLY A 71 19.89 4.79 -4.04
N LEU A 72 18.73 4.35 -4.55
CA LEU A 72 17.45 4.39 -3.86
C LEU A 72 17.22 3.11 -3.03
N SER A 73 16.47 3.24 -1.95
CA SER A 73 15.97 2.09 -1.19
C SER A 73 14.85 1.36 -1.93
N GLY A 74 14.64 0.08 -1.61
CA GLY A 74 13.53 -0.71 -2.13
C GLY A 74 12.16 -0.07 -1.85
N TYR A 75 12.04 0.63 -0.71
CA TYR A 75 10.85 1.42 -0.36
C TYR A 75 10.61 2.60 -1.32
N GLU A 76 11.65 3.36 -1.65
CA GLU A 76 11.56 4.50 -2.57
C GLU A 76 11.20 4.04 -3.99
N ILE A 77 11.82 2.95 -4.45
CA ILE A 77 11.53 2.34 -5.75
C ILE A 77 10.08 1.83 -5.80
N PHE A 78 9.64 1.09 -4.78
CA PHE A 78 8.26 0.61 -4.66
C PHE A 78 7.26 1.76 -4.66
N ASN A 79 7.49 2.80 -3.86
CA ASN A 79 6.60 3.96 -3.81
C ASN A 79 6.57 4.70 -5.16
N GLY A 80 7.71 4.81 -5.86
CA GLY A 80 7.80 5.38 -7.19
C GLY A 80 6.94 4.63 -8.21
N GLY A 81 7.07 3.30 -8.28
CA GLY A 81 6.27 2.47 -9.18
C GLY A 81 4.77 2.55 -8.89
N ARG A 82 4.37 2.53 -7.61
CA ARG A 82 2.96 2.72 -7.22
C ARG A 82 2.44 4.10 -7.63
N PHE A 83 3.22 5.14 -7.38
CA PHE A 83 2.85 6.50 -7.72
C PHE A 83 2.62 6.66 -9.23
N GLU A 84 3.55 6.15 -10.04
CA GLU A 84 3.45 6.16 -11.50
C GLU A 84 2.20 5.41 -11.99
N ALA A 85 1.89 4.26 -11.39
CA ALA A 85 0.68 3.50 -11.72
C ALA A 85 -0.60 4.29 -11.43
N PHE A 86 -0.72 4.87 -10.23
CA PHE A 86 -1.90 5.66 -9.87
C PHE A 86 -2.03 6.91 -10.75
N LYS A 87 -0.93 7.63 -11.00
CA LYS A 87 -0.93 8.79 -11.88
C LYS A 87 -1.33 8.41 -13.31
N GLN A 88 -0.83 7.29 -13.82
CA GLN A 88 -1.17 6.79 -15.14
C GLN A 88 -2.65 6.40 -15.24
N PHE A 89 -3.21 5.76 -14.21
CA PHE A 89 -4.59 5.28 -14.23
C PHE A 89 -5.62 6.39 -13.96
N TYR A 90 -5.37 7.24 -12.96
CA TYR A 90 -6.34 8.23 -12.47
C TYR A 90 -6.10 9.65 -12.99
N GLY A 91 -4.96 9.90 -13.65
CA GLY A 91 -4.51 11.24 -14.02
C GLY A 91 -4.09 12.03 -12.79
N GLU A 92 -4.84 13.08 -12.46
CA GLU A 92 -4.62 13.88 -11.26
C GLU A 92 -5.00 13.09 -9.99
N LEU A 93 -4.04 13.02 -9.06
CA LEU A 93 -4.19 12.33 -7.79
C LEU A 93 -4.79 13.27 -6.75
N THR A 94 -6.08 13.08 -6.47
CA THR A 94 -6.77 13.73 -5.36
C THR A 94 -6.75 12.84 -4.12
N SER A 95 -6.97 13.42 -2.93
CA SER A 95 -7.03 12.68 -1.66
C SER A 95 -8.07 11.55 -1.65
N GLU A 96 -9.15 11.70 -2.40
CA GLU A 96 -10.22 10.70 -2.56
C GLU A 96 -9.79 9.50 -3.39
N LYS A 97 -8.83 9.69 -4.31
CA LYS A 97 -8.29 8.63 -5.18
C LYS A 97 -7.09 7.92 -4.55
N THR A 98 -6.51 8.48 -3.50
CA THR A 98 -5.41 7.87 -2.75
C THR A 98 -5.97 7.01 -1.61
N THR A 99 -6.07 5.70 -1.84
CA THR A 99 -6.52 4.77 -0.79
C THR A 99 -5.51 4.67 0.34
N VAL A 100 -6.03 4.47 1.55
CA VAL A 100 -5.23 4.24 2.75
C VAL A 100 -4.37 2.99 2.56
N ALA A 101 -3.05 3.11 2.65
CA ALA A 101 -2.10 2.00 2.44
C ALA A 101 -1.11 1.82 3.61
N THR A 102 -0.58 0.61 3.80
CA THR A 102 0.62 0.34 4.61
C THR A 102 1.67 -0.36 3.76
N ALA A 103 2.94 -0.06 3.97
CA ALA A 103 4.05 -0.80 3.39
C ALA A 103 4.98 -1.26 4.52
N VAL A 104 5.24 -2.56 4.58
CA VAL A 104 6.15 -3.18 5.55
C VAL A 104 7.09 -4.14 4.82
N GLY A 105 8.23 -4.46 5.43
CA GLY A 105 9.16 -5.43 4.87
C GLY A 105 8.55 -6.83 4.80
N ALA A 106 8.77 -7.52 3.68
CA ALA A 106 8.57 -8.96 3.58
C ALA A 106 9.86 -9.71 3.98
N ALA A 107 9.71 -10.92 4.52
CA ALA A 107 10.83 -11.80 4.84
C ALA A 107 11.31 -12.64 3.64
N ASP A 108 10.47 -12.76 2.62
CA ASP A 108 10.78 -13.43 1.35
C ASP A 108 11.10 -12.40 0.25
N GLU A 109 11.40 -12.89 -0.95
CA GLU A 109 11.68 -12.07 -2.13
C GLU A 109 10.42 -11.77 -2.96
N HIS A 110 9.22 -12.00 -2.41
CA HIS A 110 7.96 -11.80 -3.13
C HIS A 110 7.31 -10.48 -2.74
N LEU A 111 6.89 -9.71 -3.75
CA LEU A 111 5.99 -8.59 -3.49
C LEU A 111 4.58 -9.14 -3.32
N THR A 112 3.99 -8.93 -2.13
CA THR A 112 2.62 -9.36 -1.85
C THR A 112 1.75 -8.16 -1.49
N LEU A 113 0.64 -8.00 -2.22
CA LEU A 113 -0.38 -6.99 -1.97
C LEU A 113 -1.67 -7.68 -1.53
N HIS A 114 -2.29 -7.17 -0.48
CA HIS A 114 -3.68 -7.47 -0.15
C HIS A 114 -4.50 -6.21 -0.30
N ILE A 115 -5.63 -6.30 -0.99
CA ILE A 115 -6.50 -5.18 -1.28
C ILE A 115 -7.92 -5.55 -0.87
N LEU A 116 -8.49 -4.79 0.05
CA LEU A 116 -9.91 -4.85 0.35
C LEU A 116 -10.62 -3.83 -0.55
N SER A 117 -11.62 -4.27 -1.31
CA SER A 117 -12.54 -3.42 -2.04
C SER A 117 -13.99 -3.66 -1.62
N SER A 118 -14.87 -2.73 -1.96
CA SER A 118 -16.29 -2.72 -1.62
C SER A 118 -17.10 -2.21 -2.80
N SER A 119 -18.31 -2.73 -3.02
CA SER A 119 -19.26 -2.17 -3.99
C SER A 119 -19.76 -0.76 -3.60
N GLU A 120 -19.57 -0.37 -2.34
CA GLU A 120 -19.85 0.98 -1.83
C GLU A 120 -18.56 1.74 -1.45
N PRO A 121 -18.49 3.07 -1.65
CA PRO A 121 -17.32 3.87 -1.29
C PRO A 121 -17.16 3.99 0.23
N ALA A 122 -15.91 3.95 0.71
CA ALA A 122 -15.59 4.27 2.11
C ALA A 122 -15.08 5.71 2.26
N GLN A 123 -15.30 6.28 3.45
CA GLN A 123 -14.76 7.59 3.80
C GLN A 123 -13.36 7.42 4.42
N PRO A 124 -12.30 7.94 3.78
CA PRO A 124 -10.96 7.90 4.36
C PRO A 124 -10.91 8.81 5.59
N ILE A 125 -10.37 8.29 6.69
CA ILE A 125 -10.12 9.09 7.90
C ILE A 125 -8.63 9.31 8.05
N ALA A 126 -8.21 10.55 7.92
CA ALA A 126 -6.86 10.97 8.27
C ALA A 126 -6.70 10.95 9.80
N ASN A 127 -5.54 10.50 10.28
CA ASN A 127 -5.18 10.63 11.68
C ASN A 127 -4.74 12.08 11.94
N PRO A 128 -5.47 12.91 12.71
CA PRO A 128 -5.13 14.32 12.90
C PRO A 128 -3.80 14.56 13.61
N ARG A 129 -3.23 13.52 14.23
CA ARG A 129 -1.92 13.55 14.90
C ARG A 129 -0.75 13.29 13.94
N GLN A 130 -1.01 13.02 12.67
CA GLN A 130 0.01 12.67 11.68
C GLN A 130 0.04 13.68 10.54
N THR A 131 1.25 14.09 10.15
CA THR A 131 1.48 14.83 8.92
C THR A 131 1.05 13.96 7.74
N ALA A 132 0.23 14.53 6.85
CA ALA A 132 -0.19 13.80 5.66
C ALA A 132 1.03 13.40 4.80
N PRO A 133 1.05 12.19 4.21
CA PRO A 133 2.18 11.68 3.43
C PRO A 133 2.74 12.61 2.33
N HIS A 134 1.93 13.49 1.75
CA HIS A 134 2.36 14.47 0.74
C HIS A 134 3.05 15.70 1.31
N HIS A 135 3.05 15.87 2.64
CA HIS A 135 3.70 16.98 3.34
C HIS A 135 5.03 16.55 3.99
N TYR A 136 5.56 15.36 3.69
CA TYR A 136 6.88 14.97 4.19
C TYR A 136 8.01 15.74 3.51
N SER A 137 9.07 16.02 4.28
CA SER A 137 10.24 16.74 3.77
C SER A 137 11.10 15.86 2.88
N GLU A 138 11.90 16.50 2.01
CA GLU A 138 12.79 15.84 1.05
C GLU A 138 13.88 14.96 1.70
N ARG A 139 14.09 15.11 3.02
CA ARG A 139 14.98 14.26 3.82
C ARG A 139 14.57 12.78 3.78
N TYR A 140 13.33 12.47 3.42
CA TYR A 140 12.76 11.12 3.40
C TYR A 140 12.55 10.58 1.97
N GLY A 141 13.15 11.21 0.97
CA GLY A 141 13.03 10.89 -0.45
C GLY A 141 12.65 12.13 -1.29
N PRO A 142 12.86 12.14 -2.62
CA PRO A 142 12.46 13.26 -3.47
C PRO A 142 10.95 13.53 -3.37
N PRO A 143 10.50 14.80 -3.46
CA PRO A 143 9.10 15.18 -3.27
C PRO A 143 8.22 14.65 -4.42
N GLY A 144 7.67 13.45 -4.23
CA GLY A 144 6.58 12.90 -5.03
C GLY A 144 5.21 13.19 -4.37
N PRO A 145 4.13 13.43 -5.13
CA PRO A 145 2.80 13.62 -4.56
C PRO A 145 2.34 12.34 -3.83
N ALA A 146 2.22 12.42 -2.51
CA ALA A 146 1.63 11.44 -1.60
C ALA A 146 2.06 9.98 -1.83
N VAL A 147 3.18 9.54 -1.24
CA VAL A 147 3.23 8.47 -0.21
C VAL A 147 4.67 8.36 0.34
N TYR A 148 4.90 8.87 1.55
CA TYR A 148 5.85 8.28 2.50
C TYR A 148 5.13 8.21 3.84
N PRO A 149 5.38 7.21 4.70
CA PRO A 149 6.32 7.42 5.82
C PRO A 149 7.18 6.19 6.16
N LEU A 150 8.26 6.40 6.92
CA LEU A 150 8.73 5.55 8.04
C LEU A 150 9.39 6.51 9.07
N PRO A 151 9.22 6.34 10.40
CA PRO A 151 9.60 5.13 11.13
C PRO A 151 8.45 4.45 11.88
N SER A 152 8.42 3.13 11.75
CA SER A 152 7.78 2.10 12.61
C SER A 152 6.29 2.14 12.97
N GLU A 153 5.52 3.22 12.82
CA GLU A 153 4.11 3.21 13.25
C GLU A 153 3.21 4.11 12.41
N ILE A 154 2.57 3.55 11.39
CA ILE A 154 1.71 4.33 10.49
C ILE A 154 0.29 3.77 10.55
N TYR A 155 -0.46 4.30 11.51
CA TYR A 155 -1.88 4.05 11.71
C TYR A 155 -2.71 5.13 11.02
N SER A 156 -3.11 4.88 9.78
CA SER A 156 -4.31 5.48 9.20
C SER A 156 -5.44 4.45 9.29
N SER A 157 -6.46 4.77 10.07
CA SER A 157 -7.67 3.95 10.22
C SER A 157 -8.67 4.31 9.13
N VAL A 158 -9.30 3.33 8.51
CA VAL A 158 -10.49 3.55 7.68
C VAL A 158 -11.72 3.37 8.57
N GLN A 159 -12.61 4.37 8.67
CA GLN A 159 -13.98 4.07 9.08
C GLN A 159 -14.75 3.64 7.84
N LEU A 160 -15.10 2.35 7.83
CA LEU A 160 -16.20 1.89 7.02
C LEU A 160 -17.48 2.37 7.70
N SER A 161 -18.08 3.45 7.20
CA SER A 161 -19.43 3.86 7.61
C SER A 161 -20.43 2.92 6.95
N TYR A 162 -20.62 1.74 7.53
CA TYR A 162 -21.67 0.80 7.14
C TYR A 162 -22.73 0.73 8.24
N PRO A 163 -24.03 0.77 7.91
CA PRO A 163 -25.08 0.47 8.90
C PRO A 163 -25.09 -1.00 9.35
N ALA A 164 -24.29 -1.88 8.74
CA ALA A 164 -24.32 -3.33 8.98
C ALA A 164 -22.98 -4.01 9.31
N LEU A 165 -21.85 -3.28 9.36
CA LEU A 165 -20.58 -3.89 9.78
C LEU A 165 -20.49 -3.91 11.31
N PRO A 166 -20.32 -5.08 11.95
CA PRO A 166 -20.11 -5.13 13.38
C PRO A 166 -18.86 -4.30 13.72
N ALA A 167 -18.92 -3.43 14.72
CA ALA A 167 -17.78 -2.61 15.16
C ALA A 167 -16.53 -3.46 15.49
N SER A 168 -16.70 -4.75 15.76
CA SER A 168 -15.63 -5.73 15.96
C SER A 168 -14.85 -6.07 14.68
N LEU A 169 -15.44 -5.97 13.48
CA LEU A 169 -14.75 -6.19 12.20
C LEU A 169 -13.98 -4.93 11.77
N ALA A 170 -14.56 -3.74 11.95
CA ALA A 170 -13.87 -2.47 11.72
C ALA A 170 -12.58 -2.34 12.57
N LYS A 171 -12.61 -2.83 13.82
CA LYS A 171 -11.43 -2.91 14.70
C LYS A 171 -10.42 -3.99 14.31
N ARG A 172 -10.81 -5.03 13.55
CA ARG A 172 -9.89 -6.12 13.10
C ARG A 172 -9.25 -5.82 11.74
N LEU A 173 -9.91 -5.02 10.90
CA LEU A 173 -9.33 -4.47 9.67
C LEU A 173 -8.29 -3.37 9.96
N ALA A 174 -8.41 -2.71 11.12
CA ALA A 174 -7.27 -2.06 11.75
C ALA A 174 -6.36 -3.17 12.32
N ILE A 175 -5.24 -3.48 11.65
CA ILE A 175 -4.23 -4.36 12.24
C ILE A 175 -3.86 -3.79 13.62
N PRO A 176 -3.96 -4.56 14.73
CA PRO A 176 -3.46 -4.10 16.01
C PRO A 176 -1.95 -3.93 15.89
N ALA A 177 -1.47 -2.80 16.40
CA ALA A 177 -0.06 -2.54 16.64
C ALA A 177 0.65 -3.80 17.18
N ILE A 178 1.46 -4.46 16.37
CA ILE A 178 2.46 -5.39 16.92
C ILE A 178 3.50 -4.50 17.58
N SER A 179 3.36 -4.30 18.88
CA SER A 179 4.39 -3.68 19.72
C SER A 179 5.58 -4.62 19.77
N LEU A 180 6.61 -4.34 18.97
CA LEU A 180 7.95 -4.83 19.27
C LEU A 180 8.55 -3.88 20.29
N ALA A 181 8.47 -4.26 21.57
CA ALA A 181 9.19 -3.61 22.64
C ALA A 181 10.70 -3.70 22.36
N SER A 182 11.29 -2.64 21.79
CA SER A 182 12.73 -2.47 21.77
C SER A 182 13.21 -2.08 23.17
N SER A 183 13.48 -3.09 23.99
CA SER A 183 14.35 -2.94 25.15
C SER A 183 15.79 -2.73 24.65
N ALA A 184 16.21 -1.48 24.51
CA ALA A 184 17.62 -1.12 24.46
C ALA A 184 17.84 0.02 25.46
N ARG A 185 18.38 -0.35 26.63
CA ARG A 185 18.90 0.60 27.62
C ARG A 185 20.16 1.20 27.02
N PHE A 186 20.20 2.52 26.88
CA PHE A 186 21.45 3.22 26.63
C PHE A 186 22.26 3.24 27.94
N ALA A 187 23.50 2.75 27.87
CA ALA A 187 24.58 3.15 28.76
C ALA A 187 25.41 4.20 28.03
#